data_AF-A0AAU7TLW6-F1
#
_entry.id   AF-A0AAU7TLW6-F1
#
_cell.length_a   1.000
_cell.length_b   1.000
_cell.length_c   1.000
_cell.angle_alpha   90.00
_cell.angle_beta   90.00
_cell.angle_gamma   90.00
#
_symmetry.space_group_name_H-M   'P 1'
#
loop_
_entity.id
_entity.type
_entity.pdbx_description
1 polymer ?
#
loop_
_entity_poly.entity_id
_entity_poly.type
_entity_poly.pdbx_seq_one_letter_code
_entity_poly.pdbx_strand_id
1 'polypeptide(L)'
;MTFPKLLRGAGWSSYAAIGLSVNPDRRTARNQFYGLSNGTVRRWVINSFGWSPTGQTGGFSAVKTWALLSQSTTYDTFLATTRGGALYTIRLPLTKSMTPVVKQVRSRMGKLPGTYTDPIYFLRTNGTYLRGE
;
A
#
# COMPACT_ATOMS: atom_id res chain seq x y z
N MET A 1 4.44 21.46 6.25
CA MET A 1 5.43 20.54 5.64
C MET A 1 5.90 21.19 4.35
N THR A 2 7.07 21.84 4.38
CA THR A 2 7.59 22.61 3.24
C THR A 2 8.45 21.69 2.38
N PHE A 3 8.00 21.43 1.16
CA PHE A 3 8.79 20.65 0.20
C PHE A 3 10.01 21.48 -0.24
N PRO A 4 11.21 20.89 -0.34
CA PRO A 4 12.40 21.60 -0.77
C PRO A 4 12.22 22.16 -2.19
N LYS A 5 12.84 23.33 -2.41
CA LYS A 5 12.65 24.30 -3.49
C LYS A 5 12.86 23.80 -4.94
N LEU A 6 13.10 22.51 -5.17
CA LEU A 6 13.28 21.90 -6.51
C LEU A 6 12.01 21.23 -7.07
N LEU A 7 10.87 21.33 -6.37
CA LEU A 7 9.67 20.51 -6.61
C LEU A 7 8.53 21.18 -7.40
N ARG A 8 8.78 22.24 -8.18
CA ARG A 8 7.72 22.85 -9.03
C ARG A 8 7.61 22.32 -10.47
N GLY A 9 8.54 21.49 -10.95
CA GLY A 9 8.61 21.11 -12.38
C GLY A 9 8.69 19.62 -12.73
N ALA A 10 8.87 18.71 -11.76
CA ALA A 10 9.15 17.29 -12.03
C ALA A 10 7.88 16.41 -12.24
N GLY A 11 6.76 17.00 -12.67
CA GLY A 11 5.55 16.25 -13.05
C GLY A 11 4.79 15.60 -11.89
N TRP A 12 5.00 16.05 -10.65
CA TRP A 12 4.39 15.50 -9.43
C TRP A 12 2.86 15.58 -9.40
N SER A 13 2.27 16.53 -10.14
CA SER A 13 0.81 16.67 -10.28
C SER A 13 0.13 15.44 -10.90
N SER A 14 0.88 14.60 -11.61
CA SER A 14 0.36 13.39 -12.26
C SER A 14 0.24 12.18 -11.31
N TYR A 15 0.76 12.27 -10.08
CA TYR A 15 0.76 11.16 -9.14
C TYR A 15 -0.47 11.18 -8.25
N ALA A 16 -1.25 10.10 -8.28
CA ALA A 16 -2.43 9.92 -7.46
C ALA A 16 -2.08 9.61 -5.99
N ALA A 17 -0.88 9.07 -5.74
CA ALA A 17 -0.38 8.83 -4.39
C ALA A 17 1.14 8.70 -4.38
N ILE A 18 1.75 9.03 -3.24
CA ILE A 18 3.19 8.95 -2.99
C ILE A 18 3.46 8.17 -1.69
N GLY A 19 4.64 7.59 -1.56
CA GLY A 19 5.06 6.87 -0.35
C GLY A 19 6.57 6.95 -0.14
N LEU A 20 6.98 7.02 1.12
CA LEU A 20 8.39 7.06 1.52
C LEU A 20 8.67 5.94 2.52
N SER A 21 9.58 5.04 2.15
CA SER A 21 10.06 3.95 3.00
C SER A 21 11.47 4.25 3.49
N VAL A 22 11.60 4.39 4.81
CA VAL A 22 12.83 4.67 5.55
C VAL A 22 13.09 3.51 6.49
N ASN A 23 13.95 2.58 6.07
CA ASN A 23 14.25 1.38 6.84
C ASN A 23 15.73 1.42 7.29
N PRO A 24 16.01 1.47 8.60
CA PRO A 24 17.38 1.59 9.13
C PRO A 24 18.21 0.32 8.94
N ASP A 25 17.58 -0.85 8.80
CA ASP A 25 18.26 -2.14 8.63
C ASP A 25 18.75 -2.39 7.20
N ARG A 26 18.37 -1.53 6.25
CA ARG A 26 18.86 -1.61 4.86
C ARG A 26 20.32 -1.14 4.82
N ARG A 27 21.22 -2.11 4.60
CA ARG A 27 22.69 -1.98 4.49
C ARG A 27 23.19 -0.86 3.56
N THR A 28 22.34 -0.38 2.67
CA THR A 28 22.50 0.92 2.01
C THR A 28 21.28 1.75 2.38
N ALA A 29 21.45 2.80 3.20
CA ALA A 29 20.40 3.68 3.71
C ALA A 29 19.77 4.55 2.61
N ARG A 30 19.28 3.92 1.55
CA ARG A 30 18.59 4.56 0.44
C ARG A 30 17.11 4.42 0.70
N ASN A 31 16.54 5.49 1.26
CA ASN A 31 15.11 5.68 1.39
C ASN A 31 14.46 5.41 0.02
N GLN A 32 13.46 4.53 0.01
CA GLN A 32 12.73 4.20 -1.21
C GLN A 32 11.55 5.15 -1.31
N PHE A 33 11.46 5.82 -2.45
CA PHE A 33 10.35 6.69 -2.78
C PHE A 33 9.49 6.02 -3.82
N TYR A 34 8.19 6.07 -3.63
CA TYR A 34 7.20 5.47 -4.49
C TYR A 34 6.24 6.53 -4.99
N GLY A 35 5.85 6.40 -6.26
CA GLY A 35 4.81 7.20 -6.86
C GLY A 35 3.88 6.32 -7.68
N LEU A 36 2.58 6.44 -7.45
CA LEU A 36 1.53 5.85 -8.27
C LEU A 36 0.98 6.89 -9.24
N SER A 37 1.07 6.63 -10.53
CA SER A 37 0.49 7.47 -11.58
C SER A 37 -0.03 6.60 -12.72
N ASN A 38 -1.25 6.88 -13.20
CA ASN A 38 -1.89 6.16 -14.33
C ASN A 38 -1.82 4.62 -14.22
N GLY A 39 -1.99 4.08 -13.01
CA GLY A 39 -1.95 2.64 -12.74
C GLY A 39 -0.55 2.01 -12.76
N THR A 40 0.49 2.82 -12.87
CA THR A 40 1.89 2.40 -12.77
C THR A 40 2.50 2.92 -11.48
N VAL A 41 3.14 2.01 -10.75
CA VAL A 41 4.00 2.35 -9.61
C VAL A 41 5.42 2.49 -10.12
N ARG A 42 6.08 3.56 -9.73
CA ARG A 42 7.51 3.77 -9.93
C ARG A 42 8.19 3.93 -8.58
N ARG A 43 9.43 3.45 -8.49
CA ARG A 43 10.28 3.54 -7.31
C ARG A 43 11.59 4.23 -7.64
N TRP A 44 12.04 5.09 -6.73
CA TRP A 44 13.32 5.78 -6.81
C TRP A 44 14.06 5.73 -5.49
N VAL A 45 15.37 5.96 -5.59
CA VAL A 45 16.22 6.36 -4.47
C VAL A 45 16.76 7.75 -4.74
N ILE A 46 16.99 8.52 -3.67
CA ILE A 46 17.72 9.79 -3.76
C ILE A 46 19.19 9.51 -3.43
N ASN A 47 20.08 9.96 -4.29
CA ASN A 47 21.52 9.96 -4.06
C ASN A 47 22.08 11.37 -4.27
N SER A 48 23.41 11.55 -4.13
CA SER A 48 24.08 12.84 -4.30
C SER A 48 23.89 13.48 -5.69
N PHE A 49 23.50 12.68 -6.69
CA PHE A 49 23.25 13.10 -8.08
C PHE A 49 21.76 13.26 -8.39
N GLY A 50 20.87 13.11 -7.40
CA GLY A 50 19.42 13.29 -7.53
C GLY A 50 18.61 12.00 -7.48
N TRP A 51 17.51 11.97 -8.23
CA TRP A 51 16.54 10.88 -8.23
C TRP A 51 16.93 9.78 -9.22
N SER A 52 17.22 8.58 -8.72
CA SER A 52 17.55 7.42 -9.55
C SER A 52 16.40 6.41 -9.52
N PRO A 53 15.82 6.03 -10.68
CA PRO A 53 14.79 5.00 -10.72
C PRO A 53 15.37 3.63 -10.36
N THR A 54 14.62 2.82 -9.59
CA THR A 54 15.04 1.49 -9.13
C THR A 54 14.01 0.40 -9.39
N GLY A 55 12.85 0.73 -9.96
CA GLY A 55 11.83 -0.23 -10.37
C GLY A 55 10.54 0.43 -10.83
N GLN A 56 9.76 -0.30 -11.63
CA GLN A 56 8.39 0.06 -11.97
C GLN A 56 7.54 -1.18 -12.17
N THR A 57 6.23 -1.07 -11.90
CA THR A 57 5.26 -2.14 -12.19
C THR A 57 3.86 -1.56 -12.42
N GLY A 58 3.12 -2.17 -13.35
CA GLY A 58 1.78 -1.75 -13.75
C GLY A 58 0.68 -2.58 -13.07
N GLY A 59 -0.57 -2.37 -13.50
CA GLY A 59 -1.73 -3.15 -13.02
C GLY A 59 -2.51 -2.52 -11.87
N PHE A 60 -2.20 -1.28 -11.50
CA PHE A 60 -2.83 -0.57 -10.37
C PHE A 60 -3.82 0.51 -10.81
N SER A 61 -4.38 0.39 -12.02
CA SER A 61 -5.28 1.41 -12.59
C SER A 61 -6.50 1.66 -11.71
N ALA A 62 -6.97 0.68 -10.94
CA ALA A 62 -8.09 0.81 -10.01
C ALA A 62 -7.74 1.52 -8.69
N VAL A 63 -6.46 1.61 -8.32
CA VAL A 63 -6.03 2.21 -7.05
C VAL A 63 -6.27 3.71 -7.07
N LYS A 64 -6.95 4.20 -6.03
CA LYS A 64 -7.23 5.63 -5.80
C LYS A 64 -6.12 6.27 -4.98
N THR A 65 -5.76 5.64 -3.87
CA THR A 65 -4.69 6.10 -2.97
C THR A 65 -4.12 4.92 -2.18
N TRP A 66 -2.98 5.13 -1.54
CA TRP A 66 -2.31 4.16 -0.69
C TRP A 66 -1.61 4.82 0.51
N ALA A 67 -1.13 4.00 1.43
CA ALA A 67 -0.25 4.39 2.51
C ALA A 67 0.77 3.27 2.75
N LEU A 68 2.00 3.62 3.12
CA LEU A 68 2.98 2.62 3.51
C LEU A 68 2.56 2.00 4.84
N LEU A 69 2.47 0.68 4.87
CA LEU A 69 2.04 -0.11 6.02
C LEU A 69 3.22 -0.74 6.75
N SER A 70 4.16 -1.33 6.01
CA SER A 70 5.34 -1.98 6.59
C SER A 70 6.52 -1.99 5.62
N GLN A 71 7.71 -2.20 6.19
CA GLN A 71 8.97 -2.16 5.48
C GLN A 71 9.84 -3.33 5.94
N SER A 72 10.61 -3.92 5.04
CA SER A 72 11.65 -4.89 5.36
C SER A 72 12.88 -4.70 4.47
N THR A 73 13.91 -5.52 4.68
CA THR A 73 15.10 -5.54 3.83
C THR A 73 14.81 -6.02 2.40
N THR A 74 13.67 -6.66 2.15
CA THR A 74 13.33 -7.29 0.86
C THR A 74 12.02 -6.78 0.24
N TYR A 75 11.13 -6.17 1.03
CA TYR A 75 9.84 -5.69 0.56
C TYR A 75 9.42 -4.38 1.23
N ASP A 76 8.55 -3.63 0.55
CA ASP A 76 7.68 -2.63 1.15
C ASP A 76 6.22 -3.05 0.94
N THR A 77 5.39 -2.89 1.96
CA THR A 77 3.96 -3.21 1.88
C THR A 77 3.15 -1.94 2.02
N PHE A 78 2.22 -1.74 1.10
CA PHE A 78 1.27 -0.63 1.08
C PHE A 78 -0.14 -1.12 1.38
N LEU A 79 -0.89 -0.33 2.14
CA LEU A 79 -2.33 -0.45 2.22
C LEU A 79 -2.94 0.46 1.14
N ALA A 80 -3.77 -0.09 0.26
CA ALA A 80 -4.32 0.62 -0.89
C ALA A 80 -5.84 0.55 -0.94
N THR A 81 -6.47 1.66 -1.31
CA THR A 81 -7.91 1.72 -1.60
C THR A 81 -8.14 1.83 -3.09
N THR A 82 -9.15 1.12 -3.60
CA THR A 82 -9.58 1.26 -4.99
C THR A 82 -10.66 2.32 -5.13
N ARG A 83 -10.87 2.83 -6.34
CA ARG A 83 -12.02 3.72 -6.64
C ARG A 83 -13.38 3.04 -6.38
N GLY A 84 -13.43 1.71 -6.43
CA GLY A 84 -14.62 0.92 -6.07
C GLY A 84 -14.81 0.73 -4.56
N GLY A 85 -13.90 1.23 -3.72
CA GLY A 85 -13.99 1.15 -2.26
C GLY A 85 -13.40 -0.13 -1.65
N ALA A 86 -12.75 -0.99 -2.42
CA ALA A 86 -12.06 -2.17 -1.89
C ALA A 86 -10.74 -1.78 -1.20
N LEU A 87 -10.31 -2.61 -0.24
CA LEU A 87 -9.05 -2.44 0.50
C LEU A 87 -8.11 -3.61 0.19
N TYR A 88 -6.85 -3.30 -0.12
CA TYR A 88 -5.82 -4.29 -0.48
C TYR A 88 -4.51 -4.02 0.27
N THR A 89 -3.74 -5.08 0.51
CA THR A 89 -2.29 -4.96 0.74
C THR A 89 -1.54 -5.21 -0.57
N ILE A 90 -0.60 -4.34 -0.90
CA ILE A 90 0.28 -4.46 -2.07
C ILE A 90 1.71 -4.57 -1.54
N ARG A 91 2.33 -5.74 -1.71
CA ARG A 91 3.72 -5.98 -1.34
C ARG A 91 4.60 -5.84 -2.58
N LEU A 92 5.52 -4.89 -2.54
CA LEU A 92 6.46 -4.58 -3.61
C LEU A 92 7.87 -5.08 -3.23
N PRO A 93 8.45 -6.03 -3.97
CA PRO A 93 9.83 -6.46 -3.76
C PRO A 93 10.81 -5.36 -4.11
N LEU A 94 11.92 -5.26 -3.37
CA LEU A 94 13.01 -4.32 -3.63
C LEU A 94 13.92 -4.71 -4.80
N THR A 95 13.61 -5.81 -5.50
CA THR A 95 14.31 -6.25 -6.70
C THR A 95 13.95 -5.37 -7.91
N LYS A 96 14.79 -5.40 -8.95
CA LYS A 96 14.57 -4.62 -10.20
C LYS A 96 13.26 -4.99 -10.91
N SER A 97 12.90 -6.28 -10.88
CA SER A 97 11.67 -6.78 -11.52
C SER A 97 10.39 -6.28 -10.82
N MET A 98 10.47 -5.94 -9.53
CA MET A 98 9.37 -5.38 -8.71
C MET A 98 8.00 -6.08 -8.92
N THR A 99 8.00 -7.40 -9.04
CA THR A 99 6.78 -8.19 -9.25
C THR A 99 5.89 -8.15 -8.00
N PRO A 100 4.70 -7.54 -8.05
CA PRO A 100 3.91 -7.29 -6.85
C PRO A 100 3.17 -8.53 -6.37
N VAL A 101 2.96 -8.64 -5.05
CA VAL A 101 1.98 -9.55 -4.45
C VAL A 101 0.84 -8.73 -3.90
N VAL A 102 -0.37 -8.94 -4.43
CA VAL A 102 -1.56 -8.19 -4.05
C VAL A 102 -2.53 -9.11 -3.32
N LYS A 103 -3.00 -8.70 -2.14
CA LYS A 103 -4.00 -9.43 -1.37
C LYS A 103 -5.15 -8.51 -0.99
N GLN A 104 -6.37 -8.98 -1.18
CA GLN A 104 -7.56 -8.26 -0.76
C GLN A 104 -7.74 -8.41 0.75
N VAL A 105 -7.99 -7.30 1.43
CA VAL A 105 -8.33 -7.26 2.86
C VAL A 105 -9.85 -7.14 3.03
N ARG A 106 -10.49 -6.32 2.18
CA ARG A 106 -11.94 -6.10 2.18
C ARG A 106 -12.44 -5.85 0.77
N SER A 107 -13.57 -6.45 0.42
CA SER A 107 -14.23 -6.30 -0.88
C SER A 107 -14.77 -4.90 -1.13
N ARG A 108 -15.31 -4.26 -0.10
CA ARG A 108 -15.88 -2.91 -0.19
C ARG A 108 -15.97 -2.24 1.18
N MET A 109 -15.62 -0.96 1.23
CA MET A 109 -15.95 -0.07 2.35
C MET A 109 -17.40 0.38 2.12
N GLY A 110 -18.32 -0.19 2.88
CA GLY A 110 -19.76 -0.12 2.59
C GLY A 110 -20.31 1.31 2.51
N LYS A 111 -21.31 1.51 1.66
CA LYS A 111 -22.30 2.58 1.84
C LYS A 111 -23.29 2.08 2.91
N LEU A 112 -23.39 2.82 4.01
CA LEU A 112 -24.36 2.78 5.13
C LEU A 112 -24.88 1.41 5.62
N PRO A 113 -24.99 1.18 6.95
CA PRO A 113 -25.58 -0.03 7.49
C PRO A 113 -27.02 -0.20 7.00
N GLY A 114 -27.30 -1.30 6.31
CA GLY A 114 -28.63 -1.61 5.77
C GLY A 114 -28.66 -2.36 4.44
N THR A 115 -27.52 -2.51 3.73
CA THR A 115 -27.49 -3.22 2.43
C THR A 115 -26.40 -4.29 2.30
N TYR A 116 -25.73 -4.69 3.39
CA TYR A 116 -24.65 -5.67 3.32
C TYR A 116 -25.00 -6.95 4.08
N THR A 117 -25.33 -8.01 3.34
CA THR A 117 -25.41 -9.39 3.84
C THR A 117 -23.99 -9.98 3.85
N ASP A 118 -23.16 -9.58 4.80
CA ASP A 118 -22.10 -10.48 5.27
C ASP A 118 -22.76 -11.40 6.30
N PRO A 119 -22.64 -12.74 6.21
CA PRO A 119 -23.03 -13.58 7.32
C PRO A 119 -22.16 -13.20 8.51
N ILE A 120 -22.80 -12.64 9.53
CA ILE A 120 -22.17 -12.42 10.83
C ILE A 120 -21.86 -13.82 11.39
N TYR A 121 -20.59 -14.21 11.39
CA TYR A 121 -20.15 -15.35 12.18
C TYR A 121 -20.22 -14.95 13.65
N PHE A 122 -21.39 -15.14 14.27
CA PHE A 122 -21.46 -15.14 15.72
C PHE A 122 -20.72 -16.39 16.21
N LEU A 123 -19.52 -16.19 16.77
CA LEU A 123 -18.89 -17.20 17.62
C LEU A 123 -19.80 -17.38 18.83
N ARG A 124 -20.64 -18.43 18.81
CA ARG A 124 -21.40 -18.84 19.98
C ARG A 124 -20.40 -19.38 20.99
N THR A 125 -20.07 -18.58 22.00
CA THR A 125 -19.42 -19.10 23.20
C THR A 125 -20.44 -19.98 23.89
N ASN A 126 -20.29 -21.30 23.75
CA ASN A 126 -21.13 -22.27 24.44
C ASN A 126 -20.87 -22.15 25.94
N GLY A 127 -21.84 -21.57 26.66
CA GLY A 127 -21.91 -21.63 28.11
C GLY A 127 -21.99 -23.08 28.55
N THR A 128 -20.97 -23.48 29.29
CA THR A 128 -20.87 -24.56 30.28
C THR A 128 -22.09 -25.46 30.47
N TYR A 129 -21.89 -26.76 30.20
CA TYR A 129 -22.68 -27.86 30.72
C TYR A 129 -22.60 -27.90 32.26
N LEU A 130 -23.73 -28.01 32.94
CA LEU A 130 -23.87 -28.85 34.14
C LEU A 130 -25.29 -29.45 34.16
N ARG A 131 -25.35 -30.77 33.99
CA ARG A 131 -26.51 -31.62 34.28
C ARG A 131 -26.30 -32.15 35.70
N GLY A 132 -27.33 -32.09 36.54
CA GLY A 132 -27.32 -32.68 37.88
C GLY A 132 -28.71 -32.60 38.49
N GLU A 133 -29.44 -33.70 38.30
CA GLU A 133 -30.67 -34.20 38.98
C GLU A 133 -31.89 -33.29 39.16
#